data_AF-A0A7W6P7R3-F1
#
_entry.id   AF-A0A7W6P7R3-F1
#
_cell.length_a   1.000
_cell.length_b   1.000
_cell.length_c   1.000
_cell.angle_alpha   90.00
_cell.angle_beta   90.00
_cell.angle_gamma   90.00
#
_symmetry.space_group_name_H-M   'P 1'
#
loop_
_entity.id
_entity.type
_entity.pdbx_description
1 polymer ?
#
loop_
_entity_poly.entity_id
_entity_poly.type
_entity_poly.pdbx_seq_one_letter_code
_entity_poly.pdbx_strand_id
1 'polypeptide(L)'
;MKHNEYEYLLNKIYYKGILKNQGINSDMYQRMQNEYSNLDGQSPVKGQLDGDYAFRKSFLVVRNYVQQAIKDGMKSLQFTMQAADINKLTYMVDMLNRNFFDKQSLDQIITTANSVFNQYNLKN
;
A
#
# COMPACT_ATOMS: atom_id res chain seq x y z
N MET A 1 6.06 7.38 -7.51
CA MET A 1 5.05 6.40 -7.96
C MET A 1 3.80 7.16 -8.41
N LYS A 2 3.09 6.70 -9.45
CA LYS A 2 1.78 7.32 -9.77
C LYS A 2 0.78 6.86 -8.72
N HIS A 3 -0.06 7.78 -8.24
CA HIS A 3 -1.20 7.56 -7.34
C HIS A 3 -1.97 6.25 -7.60
N ASN A 4 -2.05 5.92 -8.89
CA ASN A 4 -2.81 4.82 -9.44
C ASN A 4 -2.29 3.43 -9.04
N GLU A 5 -1.03 3.26 -8.63
CA GLU A 5 -0.48 1.93 -8.30
C GLU A 5 -1.10 1.34 -7.03
N TYR A 6 -1.34 2.17 -6.01
CA TYR A 6 -2.04 1.75 -4.80
C TYR A 6 -3.48 1.34 -5.11
N GLU A 7 -4.20 2.19 -5.83
CA GLU A 7 -5.58 1.91 -6.24
C GLU A 7 -5.66 0.69 -7.16
N TYR A 8 -4.68 0.51 -8.03
CA TYR A 8 -4.58 -0.64 -8.93
C TYR A 8 -4.40 -1.94 -8.15
N LEU A 9 -3.51 -1.96 -7.15
CA LEU A 9 -3.34 -3.11 -6.26
C LEU A 9 -4.66 -3.48 -5.59
N LEU A 10 -5.31 -2.49 -4.98
CA LEU A 10 -6.56 -2.73 -4.28
C LEU A 10 -7.66 -3.21 -5.22
N ASN A 11 -7.88 -2.53 -6.34
CA ASN A 11 -8.91 -2.89 -7.33
C ASN A 11 -8.71 -4.30 -7.91
N LYS A 12 -7.46 -4.77 -7.92
CA LYS A 12 -7.09 -6.08 -8.41
C LYS A 12 -7.41 -7.19 -7.41
N ILE A 13 -7.36 -6.90 -6.11
CA ILE A 13 -7.69 -7.87 -5.05
C ILE A 13 -9.16 -7.77 -4.63
N TYR A 14 -9.67 -6.56 -4.54
CA TYR A 14 -11.01 -6.24 -4.10
C TYR A 14 -11.76 -5.58 -5.26
N TYR A 15 -12.81 -6.24 -5.73
CA TYR A 15 -13.65 -5.72 -6.80
C TYR A 15 -14.12 -4.27 -6.50
N LYS A 16 -14.16 -3.40 -7.53
CA LYS A 16 -14.47 -1.96 -7.43
C LYS A 16 -15.68 -1.60 -6.56
N GLY A 17 -16.70 -2.48 -6.47
CA GLY A 17 -17.89 -2.27 -5.64
C GLY A 17 -17.64 -2.34 -4.13
N ILE A 18 -16.70 -3.19 -3.68
CA ILE A 18 -16.39 -3.37 -2.25
C ILE A 18 -15.54 -2.19 -1.75
N LEU A 19 -14.55 -1.77 -2.52
CA LEU A 19 -13.66 -0.65 -2.17
C LEU A 19 -14.38 0.69 -2.08
N LYS A 20 -15.33 0.95 -2.99
CA LYS A 20 -16.09 2.20 -3.02
C LYS A 20 -16.95 2.39 -1.77
N ASN A 21 -17.45 1.30 -1.19
CA ASN A 21 -18.26 1.32 0.03
C ASN A 21 -17.41 1.39 1.32
N GLN A 22 -16.12 1.07 1.26
CA GLN A 22 -15.22 1.04 2.43
C GLN A 22 -14.28 2.24 2.51
N GLY A 23 -14.35 3.19 1.57
CA GLY A 23 -13.48 4.37 1.54
C GLY A 23 -12.01 4.05 1.29
N ILE A 24 -11.69 2.83 0.84
CA ILE A 24 -10.33 2.34 0.56
C ILE A 24 -9.91 2.75 -0.86
N ASN A 25 -10.22 4.00 -1.20
CA ASN A 25 -10.00 4.54 -2.53
C ASN A 25 -8.64 5.24 -2.60
N SER A 26 -8.33 5.71 -3.79
CA SER A 26 -7.08 6.39 -4.07
C SER A 26 -6.89 7.60 -3.13
N ASP A 27 -7.93 8.30 -2.71
CA ASP A 27 -7.89 9.44 -1.77
C ASP A 27 -7.02 9.20 -0.52
N MET A 28 -6.99 7.96 0.02
CA MET A 28 -6.14 7.62 1.18
C MET A 28 -4.65 7.76 0.88
N TYR A 29 -4.20 7.23 -0.27
CA TYR A 29 -2.81 7.36 -0.68
C TYR A 29 -2.48 8.81 -1.06
N GLN A 30 -3.44 9.55 -1.61
CA GLN A 30 -3.27 10.97 -1.96
C GLN A 30 -3.05 11.79 -0.70
N ARG A 31 -3.85 11.52 0.33
CA ARG A 31 -3.70 12.15 1.63
C ARG A 31 -2.31 11.88 2.19
N MET A 32 -1.87 10.62 2.23
CA MET A 32 -0.53 10.29 2.71
C MET A 32 0.57 11.00 1.89
N GLN A 33 0.43 11.07 0.57
CA GLN A 33 1.36 11.80 -0.30
C GLN A 33 1.38 13.30 0.02
N ASN A 34 0.23 13.91 0.28
CA ASN A 34 0.14 15.32 0.66
C ASN A 34 0.79 15.56 2.02
N GLU A 35 0.51 14.72 3.02
CA GLU A 35 1.14 14.83 4.34
C GLU A 35 2.67 14.65 4.24
N TYR A 36 3.14 13.73 3.40
CA TYR A 36 4.57 13.55 3.12
C TYR A 36 5.19 14.80 2.49
N SER A 37 4.54 15.40 1.48
CA SER A 37 5.02 16.64 0.86
C SER A 37 5.03 17.83 1.81
N ASN A 38 4.17 17.83 2.85
CA ASN A 38 4.10 18.88 3.85
C ASN A 38 5.24 18.80 4.89
N LEU A 39 5.94 17.67 4.99
CA LEU A 39 7.06 17.51 5.93
C LEU A 39 8.21 18.49 5.63
N ASP A 40 8.47 18.77 4.35
CA ASP A 40 9.53 19.70 3.92
C ASP A 40 9.08 21.18 3.99
N GLY A 41 7.78 21.45 4.07
CA GLY A 41 7.20 22.79 3.99
C GLY A 41 6.91 23.46 5.33
N GLN A 42 7.06 22.76 6.46
CA GLN A 42 6.68 23.27 7.78
C GLN A 42 7.88 23.83 8.57
N SER A 43 7.71 25.05 9.10
CA SER A 43 8.72 25.72 9.93
C SER A 43 9.12 24.91 11.18
N PRO A 44 10.39 25.01 11.64
CA PRO A 44 11.10 23.91 12.31
C PRO A 44 10.70 23.57 13.76
N VAL A 45 9.73 24.25 14.38
CA VAL A 45 9.62 24.20 15.87
C VAL A 45 8.23 23.85 16.40
N LYS A 46 7.14 24.10 15.65
CA LYS A 46 5.77 23.74 16.09
C LYS A 46 4.99 22.91 15.08
N GLY A 47 5.21 23.08 13.78
CA GLY A 47 4.50 22.30 12.75
C GLY A 47 5.07 20.89 12.59
N GLN A 48 6.40 20.73 12.67
CA GLN A 48 7.09 19.50 12.30
C GLN A 48 6.60 18.25 13.04
N LEU A 49 6.29 18.35 14.35
CA LEU A 49 5.73 17.23 15.12
C LEU A 49 4.31 16.84 14.68
N ASP A 50 3.47 17.83 14.36
CA ASP A 50 2.11 17.61 13.88
C ASP A 50 2.11 17.04 12.46
N GLY A 51 3.01 17.53 11.59
CA GLY A 51 3.25 17.01 10.25
C GLY A 51 3.75 15.57 10.28
N ASP A 52 4.78 15.28 11.08
CA ASP A 52 5.30 13.92 11.26
C ASP A 52 4.21 12.97 11.78
N TYR A 53 3.42 13.41 12.75
CA TYR A 53 2.30 12.62 13.28
C TYR A 53 1.23 12.35 12.21
N ALA A 54 0.84 13.36 11.44
CA ALA A 54 -0.15 13.23 10.37
C ALA A 54 0.33 12.30 9.24
N PHE A 55 1.59 12.43 8.83
CA PHE A 55 2.21 11.53 7.88
C PHE A 55 2.25 10.10 8.41
N ARG A 56 2.78 9.86 9.61
CA ARG A 56 2.86 8.52 10.20
C ARG A 56 1.47 7.87 10.33
N LYS A 57 0.46 8.64 10.73
CA LYS A 57 -0.92 8.16 10.83
C LYS A 57 -1.48 7.73 9.48
N SER A 58 -1.37 8.58 8.46
CA SER A 58 -1.85 8.26 7.11
C SER A 58 -1.06 7.11 6.47
N PHE A 59 0.25 7.06 6.71
CA PHE A 59 1.14 5.99 6.28
C PHE A 59 0.73 4.64 6.85
N LEU A 60 0.43 4.55 8.16
CA LEU A 60 -0.02 3.31 8.79
C LEU A 60 -1.32 2.78 8.17
N VAL A 61 -2.26 3.68 7.85
CA VAL A 61 -3.52 3.30 7.20
C VAL A 61 -3.25 2.67 5.84
N VAL A 62 -2.48 3.35 4.98
CA VAL A 62 -2.11 2.83 3.64
C VAL A 62 -1.36 1.51 3.77
N ARG A 63 -0.37 1.44 4.67
CA ARG A 63 0.44 0.23 4.93
C ARG A 63 -0.43 -0.97 5.31
N ASN A 64 -1.41 -0.77 6.19
CA ASN A 64 -2.31 -1.83 6.62
C ASN A 64 -3.16 -2.36 5.46
N TYR A 65 -3.70 -1.48 4.62
CA TYR A 65 -4.48 -1.90 3.45
C TYR A 65 -3.64 -2.61 2.41
N VAL A 66 -2.42 -2.14 2.15
CA VAL A 66 -1.48 -2.85 1.25
C VAL A 66 -1.18 -4.24 1.79
N GLN A 67 -0.93 -4.37 3.09
CA GLN A 67 -0.65 -5.66 3.71
C GLN A 67 -1.85 -6.62 3.61
N GLN A 68 -3.06 -6.14 3.88
CA GLN A 68 -4.29 -6.92 3.75
C GLN A 68 -4.50 -7.36 2.31
N ALA A 69 -4.35 -6.45 1.35
CA ALA A 69 -4.48 -6.78 -0.07
C ALA A 69 -3.50 -7.86 -0.52
N ILE A 70 -2.23 -7.77 -0.11
CA ILE A 70 -1.24 -8.81 -0.43
C ILE A 70 -1.64 -10.16 0.17
N LYS A 71 -2.04 -10.19 1.45
CA LYS A 71 -2.47 -11.43 2.11
C LYS A 71 -3.71 -12.05 1.44
N ASP A 72 -4.70 -11.23 1.11
CA ASP A 72 -5.93 -11.70 0.49
C ASP A 72 -5.70 -12.16 -0.96
N GLY A 73 -4.84 -11.46 -1.70
CA GLY A 73 -4.42 -11.87 -3.04
C GLY A 73 -3.63 -13.17 -3.06
N MET A 74 -2.74 -13.38 -2.10
CA MET A 74 -2.05 -14.66 -1.93
C MET A 74 -3.03 -15.79 -1.62
N LYS A 75 -4.01 -15.53 -0.76
CA LYS A 75 -5.05 -16.51 -0.41
C LYS A 75 -5.94 -16.87 -1.60
N SER A 76 -6.34 -15.88 -2.41
CA SER A 76 -7.20 -16.10 -3.58
C SER A 76 -6.49 -16.87 -4.70
N LEU A 77 -5.17 -16.72 -4.83
CA LEU A 77 -4.36 -17.36 -5.87
C LEU A 77 -3.50 -18.54 -5.35
N GLN A 78 -3.73 -19.02 -4.13
CA GLN A 78 -2.85 -20.00 -3.47
C GLN A 78 -2.62 -21.29 -4.28
N PHE A 79 -3.57 -21.68 -5.13
CA PHE A 79 -3.48 -22.89 -5.96
C PHE A 79 -2.85 -22.67 -7.34
N THR A 80 -2.63 -21.41 -7.73
CA THR A 80 -2.09 -21.04 -9.06
C THR A 80 -0.75 -20.32 -8.99
N MET A 81 -0.40 -19.74 -7.84
CA MET A 81 0.86 -19.05 -7.65
C MET A 81 2.06 -20.00 -7.60
N GLN A 82 3.15 -19.57 -8.24
CA GLN A 82 4.45 -20.22 -8.11
C GLN A 82 5.05 -19.96 -6.73
N ALA A 83 5.79 -20.94 -6.19
CA ALA A 83 6.44 -20.82 -4.88
C ALA A 83 7.38 -19.60 -4.77
N ALA A 84 8.07 -19.24 -5.86
CA ALA A 84 8.93 -18.06 -5.91
C ALA A 84 8.16 -16.76 -5.68
N ASP A 85 6.98 -16.62 -6.29
CA ASP A 85 6.14 -15.44 -6.12
C ASP A 85 5.46 -15.40 -4.75
N ILE A 86 5.09 -16.57 -4.20
CA ILE A 86 4.60 -16.68 -2.82
C ILE A 86 5.68 -16.18 -1.86
N ASN A 87 6.92 -16.66 -1.98
CA ASN A 87 8.03 -16.23 -1.13
C ASN A 87 8.29 -14.72 -1.26
N LYS A 88 8.18 -14.18 -2.48
CA LYS A 88 8.33 -12.76 -2.75
C LYS A 88 7.26 -11.92 -2.05
N LEU A 89 6.00 -12.33 -2.11
CA LEU A 89 4.91 -11.63 -1.44
C LEU A 89 4.96 -11.79 0.09
N THR A 90 5.34 -12.97 0.59
CA THR A 90 5.59 -13.19 2.03
C THR A 90 6.66 -12.23 2.54
N TYR A 91 7.77 -12.10 1.82
CA TYR A 91 8.82 -11.13 2.16
C TYR A 91 8.31 -9.69 2.18
N MET A 92 7.45 -9.29 1.23
CA MET A 92 6.80 -7.97 1.25
C MET A 92 5.92 -7.78 2.50
N VAL A 93 5.15 -8.80 2.89
CA VAL A 93 4.34 -8.77 4.12
C VAL A 93 5.22 -8.63 5.37
N ASP A 94 6.35 -9.33 5.41
CA ASP A 94 7.32 -9.22 6.51
C ASP A 94 7.94 -7.83 6.59
N MET A 95 8.23 -7.19 5.44
CA MET A 95 8.68 -5.80 5.41
C MET A 95 7.59 -4.86 5.94
N LEU A 96 6.32 -5.07 5.57
CA LEU A 96 5.18 -4.26 6.04
C LEU A 96 4.96 -4.36 7.56
N ASN A 97 5.34 -5.49 8.18
CA ASN A 97 5.28 -5.69 9.63
C ASN A 97 6.38 -4.95 10.40
N ARG A 98 7.43 -4.47 9.74
CA ARG A 98 8.54 -3.75 10.41
C ARG A 98 8.10 -2.33 10.78
N ASN A 99 8.77 -1.77 11.78
CA ASN A 99 8.56 -0.37 12.16
C ASN A 99 9.35 0.56 11.22
N PHE A 100 8.75 0.92 10.09
CA PHE A 100 9.30 1.89 9.16
C PHE A 100 8.23 2.93 8.76
N PHE A 101 8.69 4.13 8.43
CA PHE A 101 7.89 5.26 7.97
C PHE A 101 8.60 5.93 6.77
N ASP A 102 9.04 5.10 5.83
CA ASP A 102 9.67 5.55 4.59
C ASP A 102 8.70 5.31 3.43
N LYS A 103 8.33 6.40 2.76
CA LYS A 103 7.39 6.36 1.64
C LYS A 103 7.97 5.58 0.46
N GLN A 104 9.26 5.74 0.18
CA GLN A 104 9.88 5.08 -0.97
C GLN A 104 9.84 3.56 -0.83
N SER A 105 10.11 3.03 0.36
CA SER A 105 9.99 1.62 0.68
C SER A 105 8.55 1.12 0.49
N LEU A 106 7.54 1.89 0.92
CA LEU A 106 6.14 1.52 0.73
C LEU A 106 5.75 1.48 -0.76
N ASP A 107 6.20 2.46 -1.54
CA ASP A 107 5.96 2.53 -2.99
C ASP A 107 6.59 1.33 -3.73
N GLN A 108 7.81 0.94 -3.32
CA GLN A 108 8.48 -0.24 -3.87
C GLN A 108 7.72 -1.53 -3.56
N ILE A 109 7.18 -1.66 -2.35
CA ILE A 109 6.36 -2.81 -1.96
C ILE A 109 5.10 -2.89 -2.83
N ILE A 110 4.38 -1.78 -3.00
CA ILE A 110 3.15 -1.73 -3.83
C ILE A 110 3.46 -2.08 -5.28
N THR A 111 4.50 -1.48 -5.86
CA THR A 111 4.91 -1.74 -7.25
C THR A 111 5.29 -3.21 -7.45
N THR A 112 6.02 -3.77 -6.49
CA THR A 112 6.45 -5.18 -6.52
C THR A 112 5.26 -6.12 -6.42
N ALA A 113 4.32 -5.86 -5.51
CA ALA A 113 3.11 -6.65 -5.36
C ALA A 113 2.26 -6.62 -6.64
N ASN A 114 2.06 -5.44 -7.23
CA ASN A 114 1.39 -5.30 -8.52
C ASN A 114 2.06 -6.12 -9.62
N SER A 115 3.39 -6.04 -9.73
CA SER A 115 4.14 -6.80 -10.72
C SER A 115 3.97 -8.31 -10.55
N VAL A 116 3.87 -8.81 -9.32
CA VAL A 116 3.61 -10.23 -9.06
C VAL A 116 2.17 -10.58 -9.46
N PHE A 117 1.18 -9.87 -8.92
CA PHE A 117 -0.23 -10.14 -9.21
C PHE A 117 -0.59 -9.94 -10.69
N ASN A 118 0.18 -9.15 -11.47
CA ASN A 118 0.00 -9.00 -12.92
C ASN A 118 0.25 -10.25 -13.74
N GLN A 119 1.04 -11.18 -13.21
CA GLN A 119 1.31 -12.45 -13.88
C GLN A 119 0.14 -13.43 -13.75
N TYR A 120 -0.68 -13.22 -12.71
CA TYR A 120 -1.83 -14.05 -12.42
C TYR A 120 -3.06 -13.30 -12.90
N ASN A 121 -3.74 -13.83 -13.92
CA ASN A 121 -5.04 -13.33 -14.32
C ASN A 121 -6.02 -13.56 -13.16
N LEU A 122 -6.04 -12.61 -12.22
CA LEU A 122 -7.12 -12.45 -11.26
C LEU A 122 -8.37 -12.20 -12.08
N LYS A 123 -9.06 -13.30 -12.41
CA LYS A 123 -10.41 -13.24 -12.96
C LYS A 123 -11.27 -12.66 -11.84
N ASN A 124 -11.51 -11.36 -11.95
CA ASN A 124 -12.55 -10.67 -11.22
C ASN A 124 -13.91 -11.27 -11.58
#